data_AF-A0AAF1BY82-F1
#
_entry.id   AF-A0AAF1BY82-F1
#
_cell.length_a   1.000
_cell.length_b   1.000
_cell.length_c   1.000
_cell.angle_alpha   90.00
_cell.angle_beta   90.00
_cell.angle_gamma   90.00
#
_symmetry.space_group_name_H-M   'P 1'
#
loop_
_entity.id
_entity.type
_entity.pdbx_description
1 polymer ?
#
loop_
_entity_poly.entity_id
_entity_poly.type
_entity_poly.pdbx_seq_one_letter_code
_entity_poly.pdbx_strand_id
1 'polypeptide(L)'
;MAVLLLDPRFPDVMPIAVATMEGKTATYTAEVPVSVRWALCDTFPTASDEEADLLITTDLQGEQASQWLAGGHELFKVPTATIRHPEVTTAADVMAAARHRGEWEASQTHESLLPYLTEEVDEFIEAVRSGASDEEIKKELSDIFLQVLFHAQIASERGAFDLGDVAQAFTDKMHSRAPYLFDGSTGHVTTSAQEEMWQEGKRRERAAADPAQPPAEQATPAVEQPADSAKAPEGAAEESTASSGDE
;
A
#
# COMPACT_ATOMS: atom_id res chain seq x y z
N MET A 1 8.27 -31.75 -8.86
CA MET A 1 7.82 -30.80 -9.89
C MET A 1 7.10 -29.65 -9.22
N ALA A 2 7.48 -28.43 -9.55
CA ALA A 2 6.93 -27.21 -9.00
C ALA A 2 6.81 -26.13 -10.09
N VAL A 3 6.04 -25.08 -9.81
CA VAL A 3 5.91 -23.89 -10.66
C VAL A 3 6.46 -22.70 -9.89
N LEU A 4 7.44 -22.00 -10.45
CA LEU A 4 7.89 -20.69 -9.98
C LEU A 4 7.20 -19.61 -10.82
N LEU A 5 6.31 -18.84 -10.20
CA LEU A 5 5.73 -17.66 -10.83
C LEU A 5 6.59 -16.43 -10.52
N LEU A 6 7.24 -15.90 -11.56
CA LEU A 6 7.94 -14.62 -11.56
C LEU A 6 6.96 -13.46 -11.80
N ASP A 7 7.26 -12.27 -11.26
CA ASP A 7 6.55 -11.04 -11.64
C ASP A 7 7.16 -10.51 -12.95
N PRO A 8 6.38 -10.31 -14.04
CA PRO A 8 6.90 -9.78 -15.30
C PRO A 8 7.66 -8.44 -15.16
N ARG A 9 7.37 -7.65 -14.12
CA ARG A 9 7.96 -6.32 -13.87
C ARG A 9 9.25 -6.39 -13.05
N PHE A 10 9.44 -7.45 -12.27
CA PHE A 10 10.65 -7.71 -11.47
C PHE A 10 11.03 -9.20 -11.61
N PRO A 11 11.36 -9.64 -12.84
CA PRO A 11 11.56 -11.06 -13.11
C PRO A 11 12.87 -11.61 -12.52
N ASP A 12 13.66 -10.75 -11.90
CA ASP A 12 14.88 -11.01 -11.13
C ASP A 12 14.63 -11.25 -9.62
N VAL A 13 13.39 -11.09 -9.14
CA VAL A 13 13.01 -11.36 -7.74
C VAL A 13 12.44 -12.77 -7.59
N MET A 14 12.93 -13.53 -6.61
CA MET A 14 12.48 -14.89 -6.31
C MET A 14 12.15 -15.09 -4.82
N PRO A 15 11.15 -15.92 -4.48
CA PRO A 15 10.90 -16.26 -3.08
C PRO A 15 12.03 -17.12 -2.53
N ILE A 16 12.51 -16.85 -1.31
CA ILE A 16 13.57 -17.66 -0.69
C ILE A 16 13.21 -19.15 -0.58
N ALA A 17 11.91 -19.48 -0.52
CA ALA A 17 11.43 -20.86 -0.52
C ALA A 17 11.88 -21.65 -1.76
N VAL A 18 12.10 -20.99 -2.91
CA VAL A 18 12.58 -21.67 -4.13
C VAL A 18 14.02 -22.16 -4.01
N ALA A 19 14.79 -21.67 -3.03
CA ALA A 19 16.15 -22.17 -2.76
C ALA A 19 16.16 -23.67 -2.39
N THR A 20 15.03 -24.21 -1.90
CA THR A 20 14.87 -25.66 -1.68
C THR A 20 14.95 -26.50 -2.96
N MET A 21 14.83 -25.86 -4.13
CA MET A 21 14.90 -26.46 -5.46
C MET A 21 16.27 -26.27 -6.13
N GLU A 22 17.29 -25.75 -5.43
CA GLU A 22 18.61 -25.52 -6.02
C GLU A 22 19.21 -26.83 -6.62
N GLY A 23 19.77 -26.74 -7.83
CA GLY A 23 20.34 -27.88 -8.56
C GLY A 23 19.30 -28.77 -9.26
N LYS A 24 18.01 -28.45 -9.15
CA LYS A 24 16.93 -29.09 -9.91
C LYS A 24 16.85 -28.51 -11.32
N THR A 25 16.37 -29.31 -12.26
CA THR A 25 16.23 -28.88 -13.65
C THR A 25 15.04 -27.95 -13.83
N ALA A 26 15.17 -26.95 -14.71
CA ALA A 26 14.09 -26.02 -15.03
C ALA A 26 13.75 -25.98 -16.51
N THR A 27 12.48 -25.71 -16.81
CA THR A 27 12.01 -25.26 -18.13
C THR A 27 11.38 -23.87 -18.00
N TYR A 28 11.29 -23.16 -19.12
CA TYR A 28 10.89 -21.75 -19.17
C TYR A 28 9.82 -21.55 -20.25
N THR A 29 8.72 -20.90 -19.87
CA THR A 29 7.73 -20.42 -20.84
C THR A 29 8.30 -19.28 -21.69
N ALA A 30 7.70 -19.00 -22.85
CA ALA A 30 8.26 -18.11 -23.87
C ALA A 30 8.39 -16.63 -23.43
N GLU A 31 7.54 -16.18 -22.52
CA GLU A 31 7.48 -14.81 -22.05
C GLU A 31 8.56 -14.47 -21.01
N VAL A 32 9.21 -15.46 -20.41
CA VAL A 32 10.32 -15.23 -19.47
C VAL A 32 11.49 -14.56 -20.21
N PRO A 33 11.98 -13.38 -19.77
CA PRO A 33 13.08 -12.69 -20.45
C PRO A 33 14.35 -13.54 -20.55
N VAL A 34 15.04 -13.48 -21.70
CA VAL A 34 16.27 -14.27 -21.94
C VAL A 34 17.36 -13.99 -20.90
N SER A 35 17.48 -12.74 -20.45
CA SER A 35 18.43 -12.34 -19.40
C SER A 35 18.20 -13.09 -18.08
N VAL A 36 16.94 -13.33 -17.73
CA VAL A 36 16.55 -14.06 -16.51
C VAL A 36 16.87 -15.54 -16.67
N ARG A 37 16.57 -16.12 -17.83
CA ARG A 37 16.92 -17.53 -18.13
C ARG A 37 18.43 -17.77 -18.01
N TRP A 38 19.24 -16.83 -18.48
CA TRP A 38 20.70 -16.90 -18.35
C TRP A 38 21.17 -16.71 -16.92
N ALA A 39 20.55 -15.82 -16.15
CA ALA A 39 20.90 -15.63 -14.75
C ALA A 39 20.58 -16.87 -13.89
N LEU A 40 19.55 -17.62 -14.28
CA LEU A 40 19.05 -18.77 -13.53
C LEU A 40 19.62 -20.11 -14.00
N CYS A 41 20.25 -20.20 -15.17
CA CYS A 41 20.69 -21.49 -15.72
C CYS A 41 21.76 -22.20 -14.87
N ASP A 42 22.57 -21.45 -14.13
CA ASP A 42 23.58 -22.02 -13.24
C ASP A 42 22.94 -22.60 -11.97
N THR A 43 21.90 -21.94 -11.45
CA THR A 43 21.16 -22.37 -10.26
C THR A 43 20.17 -23.49 -10.57
N PHE A 44 19.52 -23.40 -11.75
CA PHE A 44 18.50 -24.31 -12.25
C PHE A 44 18.84 -24.71 -13.70
N PRO A 45 19.60 -25.80 -13.91
CA PRO A 45 19.98 -26.24 -15.23
C PRO A 45 18.79 -26.47 -16.16
N THR A 46 18.88 -25.97 -17.40
CA THR A 46 17.77 -26.08 -18.36
C THR A 46 17.58 -27.53 -18.81
N ALA A 47 16.33 -28.00 -18.82
CA ALA A 47 15.94 -29.32 -19.35
C ALA A 47 14.71 -29.21 -20.26
N SER A 48 14.34 -30.34 -20.88
CA SER A 48 13.10 -30.47 -21.65
C SER A 48 11.87 -30.42 -20.71
N ASP A 49 10.70 -30.12 -21.26
CA ASP A 49 9.45 -30.03 -20.48
C ASP A 49 9.09 -31.34 -19.75
N GLU A 50 9.49 -32.49 -20.29
CA GLU A 50 9.23 -33.81 -19.70
C GLU A 50 10.20 -34.16 -18.56
N GLU A 51 11.39 -33.54 -18.55
CA GLU A 51 12.49 -33.84 -17.61
C GLU A 51 12.69 -32.73 -16.56
N ALA A 52 11.95 -31.63 -16.67
CA ALA A 52 12.08 -30.48 -15.78
C ALA A 52 11.42 -30.74 -14.41
N ASP A 53 12.13 -30.40 -13.35
CA ASP A 53 11.62 -30.40 -11.98
C ASP A 53 10.93 -29.07 -11.62
N LEU A 54 11.20 -27.99 -12.35
CA LEU A 54 10.69 -26.64 -12.10
C LEU A 54 10.23 -25.96 -13.39
N LEU A 55 8.99 -25.51 -13.45
CA LEU A 55 8.50 -24.63 -14.50
C LEU A 55 8.65 -23.17 -14.03
N ILE A 56 9.44 -22.37 -14.75
CA ILE A 56 9.60 -20.94 -14.48
C ILE A 56 8.75 -20.17 -15.50
N THR A 57 7.79 -19.40 -15.02
CA THR A 57 6.82 -18.68 -15.85
C THR A 57 6.53 -17.29 -15.29
N THR A 58 6.09 -16.35 -16.12
CA THR A 58 5.46 -15.10 -15.64
C THR A 58 3.94 -15.10 -15.82
N ASP A 59 3.41 -16.12 -16.50
CA ASP A 59 1.99 -16.29 -16.76
C ASP A 59 1.48 -17.64 -16.20
N LEU A 60 0.57 -17.55 -15.21
CA LEU A 60 -0.11 -18.74 -14.66
C LEU A 60 -1.27 -19.23 -15.53
N GLN A 61 -1.78 -18.40 -16.45
CA GLN A 61 -2.88 -18.77 -17.34
C GLN A 61 -2.40 -19.51 -18.59
N GLY A 62 -1.08 -19.57 -18.81
CA GLY A 62 -0.48 -20.36 -19.87
C GLY A 62 -0.85 -21.84 -19.78
N GLU A 63 -0.93 -22.50 -20.92
CA GLU A 63 -1.35 -23.91 -21.04
C GLU A 63 -0.46 -24.83 -20.18
N GLN A 64 0.85 -24.65 -20.23
CA GLN A 64 1.82 -25.46 -19.49
C GLN A 64 1.71 -25.25 -17.97
N ALA A 65 1.59 -24.00 -17.51
CA ALA A 65 1.42 -23.68 -16.09
C ALA A 65 0.10 -24.25 -15.55
N SER A 66 -0.98 -24.12 -16.31
CA SER A 66 -2.28 -24.68 -15.97
C SER A 66 -2.25 -26.20 -15.86
N GLN A 67 -1.57 -26.89 -16.79
CA GLN A 67 -1.40 -28.34 -16.76
C GLN A 67 -0.64 -28.80 -15.51
N TRP A 68 0.48 -28.14 -15.19
CA TRP A 68 1.30 -28.49 -14.03
C TRP A 68 0.56 -28.28 -12.70
N LEU A 69 -0.16 -27.17 -12.57
CA LEU A 69 -0.97 -26.90 -11.39
C LEU A 69 -2.14 -27.89 -11.25
N ALA A 70 -2.79 -28.26 -12.35
CA ALA A 70 -3.82 -29.30 -12.34
C ALA A 70 -3.26 -30.68 -11.94
N GLY A 71 -1.97 -30.93 -12.19
CA GLY A 71 -1.23 -32.11 -11.72
C GLY A 71 -0.90 -32.10 -10.22
N GLY A 72 -1.24 -31.03 -9.48
CA GLY A 72 -0.99 -30.91 -8.05
C GLY A 72 0.45 -30.51 -7.69
N HIS A 73 1.20 -29.92 -8.63
CA HIS A 73 2.54 -29.43 -8.37
C HIS A 73 2.54 -28.19 -7.47
N GLU A 74 3.58 -28.07 -6.65
CA GLU A 74 3.72 -26.96 -5.70
C GLU A 74 3.93 -25.63 -6.43
N LEU A 75 3.28 -24.57 -5.96
CA LEU A 75 3.42 -23.22 -6.52
C LEU A 75 4.30 -22.36 -5.60
N PHE A 76 5.51 -22.07 -6.07
CA PHE A 76 6.34 -21.00 -5.51
C PHE A 76 5.93 -19.69 -6.15
N LYS A 77 5.08 -18.94 -5.46
CA LYS A 77 4.79 -17.57 -5.82
C LYS A 77 5.77 -16.67 -5.10
N VAL A 78 6.41 -15.73 -5.81
CA VAL A 78 7.00 -14.57 -5.13
C VAL A 78 5.90 -13.99 -4.23
N PRO A 79 6.11 -13.78 -2.92
CA PRO A 79 5.18 -13.02 -2.11
C PRO A 79 5.24 -11.55 -2.53
N THR A 80 4.80 -11.26 -3.76
CA THR A 80 4.51 -9.93 -4.30
C THR A 80 3.22 -9.38 -3.70
N ALA A 81 2.81 -9.90 -2.54
CA ALA A 81 1.60 -9.50 -1.83
C ALA A 81 1.70 -8.09 -1.23
N THR A 82 2.80 -7.35 -1.47
CA THR A 82 3.01 -6.05 -0.82
C THR A 82 3.16 -4.85 -1.74
N ILE A 83 3.30 -4.95 -3.07
CA ILE A 83 3.22 -3.73 -3.91
C ILE A 83 2.69 -4.05 -5.33
N ARG A 84 1.41 -3.76 -5.55
CA ARG A 84 1.00 -2.89 -6.65
C ARG A 84 -0.51 -2.64 -6.53
N HIS A 85 -0.87 -1.43 -6.13
CA HIS A 85 -2.07 -0.79 -6.67
C HIS A 85 -1.65 -0.29 -8.07
N PRO A 86 -1.87 -1.07 -9.16
CA PRO A 86 -1.52 -0.60 -10.50
C PRO A 86 -2.17 0.73 -10.80
N GLU A 87 -3.31 1.04 -10.17
CA GLU A 87 -4.01 2.32 -10.26
C GLU A 87 -3.14 3.48 -9.77
N VAL A 88 -2.40 3.30 -8.67
CA VAL A 88 -1.51 4.34 -8.11
C VAL A 88 -0.30 4.57 -9.01
N THR A 89 0.33 3.49 -9.49
CA THR A 89 1.44 3.60 -10.45
C THR A 89 0.97 4.21 -11.77
N THR A 90 -0.20 3.79 -12.27
CA THR A 90 -0.80 4.35 -13.49
C THR A 90 -1.11 5.84 -13.31
N ALA A 91 -1.60 6.26 -12.14
CA ALA A 91 -1.85 7.66 -11.87
C ALA A 91 -0.55 8.49 -11.89
N ALA A 92 0.55 7.96 -11.33
CA ALA A 92 1.87 8.58 -11.44
C ALA A 92 2.36 8.68 -12.89
N ASP A 93 2.19 7.61 -13.68
CA ASP A 93 2.56 7.61 -15.10
C ASP A 93 1.73 8.60 -15.92
N VAL A 94 0.43 8.71 -15.62
CA VAL A 94 -0.48 9.70 -16.22
C VAL A 94 -0.01 11.11 -15.88
N MET A 95 0.35 11.38 -14.62
CA MET A 95 0.88 12.68 -14.20
C MET A 95 2.19 13.02 -14.93
N ALA A 96 3.12 12.06 -15.02
CA ALA A 96 4.37 12.24 -15.77
C ALA A 96 4.10 12.54 -17.25
N ALA A 97 3.15 11.84 -17.88
CA ALA A 97 2.73 12.10 -19.25
C ALA A 97 2.07 13.48 -19.40
N ALA A 98 1.26 13.91 -18.43
CA ALA A 98 0.59 15.21 -18.42
C ALA A 98 1.62 16.35 -18.33
N ARG A 99 2.55 16.27 -17.37
CA ARG A 99 3.70 17.19 -17.23
C ARG A 99 4.58 17.28 -18.46
N HIS A 100 4.69 16.18 -19.22
CA HIS A 100 5.49 16.16 -20.45
C HIS A 100 4.76 16.74 -21.67
N ARG A 101 3.43 16.57 -21.76
CA ARG A 101 2.64 16.88 -22.97
C ARG A 101 1.81 18.15 -22.86
N GLY A 102 1.35 18.50 -21.67
CA GLY A 102 0.44 19.62 -21.42
C GLY A 102 1.19 20.90 -21.05
N GLU A 103 0.90 22.00 -21.75
CA GLU A 103 1.54 23.30 -21.49
C GLU A 103 1.23 23.82 -20.08
N TRP A 104 -0.03 23.68 -19.65
CA TRP A 104 -0.45 24.13 -18.33
C TRP A 104 0.21 23.30 -17.24
N GLU A 105 0.15 21.96 -17.35
CA GLU A 105 0.72 21.03 -16.39
C GLU A 105 2.22 21.27 -16.27
N ALA A 106 2.94 21.37 -17.38
CA ALA A 106 4.38 21.64 -17.42
C ALA A 106 4.77 23.00 -16.77
N SER A 107 3.88 24.00 -16.84
CA SER A 107 4.12 25.32 -16.26
C SER A 107 3.98 25.39 -14.74
N GLN A 108 3.39 24.37 -14.10
CA GLN A 108 3.16 24.37 -12.65
C GLN A 108 4.45 24.24 -11.84
N THR A 109 4.46 24.88 -10.67
CA THR A 109 5.50 24.76 -9.63
C THR A 109 4.84 24.36 -8.30
N HIS A 110 5.63 24.08 -7.27
CA HIS A 110 5.06 23.82 -5.94
C HIS A 110 4.21 25.00 -5.45
N GLU A 111 4.68 26.23 -5.69
CA GLU A 111 4.03 27.46 -5.24
C GLU A 111 2.75 27.76 -6.03
N SER A 112 2.75 27.55 -7.36
CA SER A 112 1.58 27.83 -8.19
C SER A 112 0.40 26.91 -7.89
N LEU A 113 0.66 25.73 -7.32
CA LEU A 113 -0.36 24.72 -6.99
C LEU A 113 -1.01 24.93 -5.62
N LEU A 114 -0.43 25.73 -4.72
CA LEU A 114 -0.95 25.93 -3.36
C LEU A 114 -2.42 26.43 -3.30
N PRO A 115 -2.87 27.36 -4.17
CA PRO A 115 -4.26 27.78 -4.19
C PRO A 115 -5.21 26.62 -4.51
N TYR A 116 -4.86 25.78 -5.49
CA TYR A 116 -5.65 24.61 -5.87
C TYR A 116 -5.73 23.60 -4.72
N LEU A 117 -4.60 23.26 -4.10
CA LEU A 117 -4.60 22.37 -2.93
C LEU A 117 -5.47 22.90 -1.77
N THR A 118 -5.51 24.23 -1.58
CA THR A 118 -6.37 24.82 -0.55
C THR A 118 -7.84 24.62 -0.89
N GLU A 119 -8.21 24.87 -2.15
CA GLU A 119 -9.57 24.66 -2.66
C GLU A 119 -10.03 23.20 -2.51
N GLU A 120 -9.23 22.23 -2.97
CA GLU A 120 -9.59 20.80 -2.88
C GLU A 120 -9.75 20.31 -1.43
N VAL A 121 -8.94 20.85 -0.50
CA VAL A 121 -9.07 20.55 0.93
C VAL A 121 -10.35 21.14 1.51
N ASP A 122 -10.71 22.37 1.13
CA ASP A 122 -11.95 23.00 1.57
C ASP A 122 -13.18 22.26 1.02
N GLU A 123 -13.15 21.82 -0.24
CA GLU A 123 -14.21 20.99 -0.85
C GLU A 123 -14.37 19.65 -0.11
N PHE A 124 -13.25 18.95 0.19
CA PHE A 124 -13.28 17.72 0.99
C PHE A 124 -13.87 17.96 2.39
N ILE A 125 -13.50 19.05 3.06
CA ILE A 125 -14.04 19.42 4.38
C ILE A 125 -15.55 19.65 4.29
N GLU A 126 -16.02 20.34 3.26
CA GLU A 126 -17.44 20.60 3.04
C GLU A 126 -18.22 19.30 2.77
N ALA A 127 -17.69 18.42 1.92
CA ALA A 127 -18.29 17.12 1.61
C ALA A 127 -18.47 16.28 2.89
N VAL A 128 -17.45 16.22 3.75
CA VAL A 128 -17.53 15.51 5.04
C VAL A 128 -18.59 16.16 5.95
N ARG A 129 -18.58 17.49 6.09
CA ARG A 129 -19.49 18.21 7.02
C ARG A 129 -20.95 18.16 6.59
N SER A 130 -21.21 18.12 5.29
CA SER A 130 -22.56 18.04 4.73
C SER A 130 -23.15 16.63 4.75
N GLY A 131 -22.34 15.61 5.07
CA GLY A 131 -22.75 14.21 5.01
C GLY A 131 -22.92 13.72 3.57
N ALA A 132 -22.02 14.15 2.69
CA ALA A 132 -21.98 13.76 1.29
C ALA A 132 -21.83 12.24 1.12
N SER A 133 -22.14 11.76 -0.09
CA SER A 133 -22.00 10.35 -0.43
C SER A 133 -20.54 9.89 -0.46
N ASP A 134 -20.31 8.59 -0.30
CA ASP A 134 -18.97 8.00 -0.43
C ASP A 134 -18.34 8.26 -1.81
N GLU A 135 -19.16 8.45 -2.85
CA GLU A 135 -18.69 8.79 -4.20
C GLU A 135 -18.13 10.22 -4.26
N GLU A 136 -18.79 11.19 -3.63
CA GLU A 136 -18.32 12.58 -3.52
C GLU A 136 -17.06 12.64 -2.64
N ILE A 137 -17.04 11.94 -1.51
CA ILE A 137 -15.85 11.85 -0.64
C ILE A 137 -14.65 11.28 -1.42
N LYS A 138 -14.86 10.23 -2.21
CA LYS A 138 -13.83 9.64 -3.05
C LYS A 138 -13.36 10.58 -4.16
N LYS A 139 -14.25 11.40 -4.72
CA LYS A 139 -13.89 12.44 -5.71
C LYS A 139 -12.93 13.45 -5.08
N GLU A 140 -13.29 14.06 -3.95
CA GLU A 140 -12.43 15.11 -3.38
C GLU A 140 -11.10 14.54 -2.87
N LEU A 141 -11.07 13.29 -2.37
CA LEU A 141 -9.81 12.60 -2.06
C LEU A 141 -8.94 12.33 -3.30
N SER A 142 -9.56 12.08 -4.46
CA SER A 142 -8.85 11.96 -5.74
C SER A 142 -8.23 13.29 -6.15
N ASP A 143 -8.94 14.40 -5.95
CA ASP A 143 -8.45 15.74 -6.30
C ASP A 143 -7.32 16.19 -5.35
N ILE A 144 -7.38 15.83 -4.07
CA ILE A 144 -6.24 15.97 -3.15
C ILE A 144 -5.06 15.08 -3.60
N PHE A 145 -5.32 13.84 -4.02
CA PHE A 145 -4.27 12.94 -4.49
C PHE A 145 -3.59 13.45 -5.77
N LEU A 146 -4.34 14.12 -6.66
CA LEU A 146 -3.80 14.81 -7.83
C LEU A 146 -2.73 15.84 -7.45
N GLN A 147 -2.95 16.60 -6.37
CA GLN A 147 -1.97 17.58 -5.87
C GLN A 147 -0.69 16.90 -5.34
N VAL A 148 -0.84 15.76 -4.64
CA VAL A 148 0.31 14.96 -4.19
C VAL A 148 1.14 14.48 -5.39
N LEU A 149 0.49 13.98 -6.44
CA LEU A 149 1.14 13.53 -7.68
C LEU A 149 1.89 14.66 -8.36
N PHE A 150 1.30 15.86 -8.47
CA PHE A 150 1.97 17.01 -9.04
C PHE A 150 3.26 17.36 -8.29
N HIS A 151 3.20 17.48 -6.97
CA HIS A 151 4.36 17.83 -6.17
C HIS A 151 5.45 16.75 -6.23
N ALA A 152 5.07 15.47 -6.21
CA ALA A 152 6.00 14.36 -6.37
C ALA A 152 6.67 14.38 -7.75
N GLN A 153 5.90 14.63 -8.82
CA GLN A 153 6.42 14.68 -10.18
C GLN A 153 7.35 15.89 -10.40
N ILE A 154 7.00 17.08 -9.89
CA ILE A 154 7.85 18.27 -9.92
C ILE A 154 9.18 18.03 -9.19
N ALA A 155 9.17 17.30 -8.06
CA ALA A 155 10.38 16.92 -7.35
C ALA A 155 11.20 15.85 -8.07
N SER A 156 10.53 14.92 -8.74
CA SER A 156 11.17 13.84 -9.51
C SER A 156 11.91 14.38 -10.73
N GLU A 157 11.34 15.37 -11.43
CA GLU A 157 11.96 16.03 -12.59
C GLU A 157 13.31 16.69 -12.27
N ARG A 158 13.54 17.09 -11.02
CA ARG A 158 14.82 17.63 -10.53
C ARG A 158 15.69 16.60 -9.81
N GLY A 159 15.28 15.34 -9.78
CA GLY A 159 15.99 14.24 -9.10
C GLY A 159 16.03 14.38 -7.58
N ALA A 160 15.06 15.07 -6.97
CA ALA A 160 15.03 15.30 -5.51
C ALA A 160 14.34 14.15 -4.76
N PHE A 161 13.12 13.80 -5.15
CA PHE A 161 12.34 12.68 -4.64
C PHE A 161 11.16 12.39 -5.58
N ASP A 162 10.56 11.20 -5.48
CA ASP A 162 9.36 10.82 -6.22
C ASP A 162 8.19 10.38 -5.30
N LEU A 163 7.11 9.87 -5.89
CA LEU A 163 5.93 9.41 -5.15
C LEU A 163 6.24 8.22 -4.23
N GLY A 164 7.17 7.35 -4.65
CA GLY A 164 7.65 6.23 -3.84
C GLY A 164 8.39 6.72 -2.60
N ASP A 165 9.24 7.73 -2.75
CA ASP A 165 9.93 8.37 -1.62
C ASP A 165 8.94 9.02 -0.63
N VAL A 166 7.86 9.65 -1.12
CA VAL A 166 6.80 10.19 -0.27
C VAL A 166 6.12 9.08 0.54
N ALA A 167 5.78 7.96 -0.10
CA ALA A 167 5.18 6.80 0.56
C ALA A 167 6.14 6.15 1.57
N GLN A 168 7.43 6.08 1.26
CA GLN A 168 8.45 5.58 2.17
C GLN A 168 8.60 6.49 3.39
N ALA A 169 8.67 7.81 3.20
CA ALA A 169 8.75 8.78 4.29
C ALA A 169 7.52 8.72 5.23
N PHE A 170 6.33 8.42 4.69
CA PHE A 170 5.15 8.13 5.51
C PHE A 170 5.34 6.84 6.33
N THR A 171 5.77 5.75 5.68
CA THR A 171 5.97 4.44 6.34
C THR A 171 7.02 4.53 7.45
N ASP A 172 8.14 5.20 7.21
CA ASP A 172 9.21 5.42 8.20
C ASP A 172 8.71 6.21 9.41
N LYS A 173 7.88 7.24 9.15
CA LYS A 173 7.21 8.02 10.21
C LYS A 173 6.28 7.13 11.04
N MET A 174 5.55 6.22 10.41
CA MET A 174 4.69 5.28 11.14
C MET A 174 5.51 4.27 11.95
N HIS A 175 6.62 3.74 11.43
CA HIS A 175 7.55 2.91 12.20
C HIS A 175 8.07 3.63 13.44
N SER A 176 8.38 4.93 13.31
CA SER A 176 8.83 5.76 14.41
C SER A 176 7.73 6.01 15.44
N ARG A 177 6.54 6.47 15.03
CA ARG A 177 5.51 7.02 15.92
C ARG A 177 4.43 6.02 16.34
N ALA A 178 4.30 4.90 15.63
CA ALA A 178 3.33 3.85 15.88
C ALA A 178 3.97 2.46 15.71
N PRO A 179 4.99 2.11 16.51
CA PRO A 179 5.76 0.86 16.35
C PRO A 179 4.91 -0.41 16.52
N TYR A 180 3.80 -0.32 17.25
CA TYR A 180 2.85 -1.42 17.45
C TYR A 180 2.20 -1.91 16.14
N LEU A 181 2.26 -1.14 15.06
CA LEU A 181 1.83 -1.58 13.73
C LEU A 181 2.81 -2.58 13.07
N PHE A 182 4.04 -2.70 13.60
CA PHE A 182 5.15 -3.40 12.95
C PHE A 182 5.88 -4.40 13.84
N ASP A 183 5.59 -4.45 15.14
CA ASP A 183 6.28 -5.31 16.12
C ASP A 183 5.62 -6.68 16.33
N GLY A 184 4.58 -6.99 15.54
CA GLY A 184 3.82 -8.25 15.65
C GLY A 184 2.69 -8.21 16.68
N SER A 185 2.42 -7.05 17.30
CA SER A 185 1.25 -6.85 18.15
C SER A 185 -0.05 -7.06 17.36
N THR A 186 -0.99 -7.82 17.94
CA THR A 186 -2.31 -8.11 17.33
C THR A 186 -3.48 -7.54 18.13
N GLY A 187 -3.23 -7.03 19.33
CA GLY A 187 -4.24 -6.42 20.20
C GLY A 187 -4.45 -4.93 19.91
N HIS A 188 -5.62 -4.42 20.31
CA HIS A 188 -5.88 -2.98 20.27
C HIS A 188 -4.96 -2.24 21.25
N VAL A 189 -4.36 -1.16 20.78
CA VAL A 189 -3.60 -0.22 21.60
C VAL A 189 -4.52 0.92 22.02
N THR A 190 -4.53 1.29 23.30
CA THR A 190 -5.39 2.37 23.79
C THR A 190 -4.97 3.72 23.20
N THR A 191 -5.91 4.66 23.07
CA THR A 191 -5.63 6.01 22.57
C THR A 191 -4.54 6.72 23.38
N SER A 192 -4.52 6.54 24.71
CA SER A 192 -3.48 7.12 25.58
C SER A 192 -2.09 6.58 25.24
N ALA A 193 -1.96 5.27 25.04
CA ALA A 193 -0.70 4.65 24.68
C ALA A 193 -0.26 5.05 23.26
N GLN A 194 -1.20 5.17 22.31
CA GLN A 194 -0.91 5.68 20.97
C GLN A 194 -0.34 7.11 21.02
N GLU A 195 -0.95 8.01 21.80
CA GLU A 195 -0.48 9.40 21.93
C GLU A 195 0.91 9.47 22.59
N GLU A 196 1.15 8.67 23.63
CA GLU A 196 2.47 8.57 24.28
C GLU A 196 3.56 8.12 23.29
N MET A 197 3.30 7.05 22.53
CA MET A 197 4.20 6.54 21.49
C MET A 197 4.44 7.58 20.40
N TRP A 198 3.40 8.30 19.99
CA TRP A 198 3.48 9.31 18.94
C TRP A 198 4.36 10.49 19.36
N GLN A 199 4.20 11.00 20.59
CA GLN A 199 5.03 12.08 21.09
C GLN A 199 6.48 11.64 21.32
N GLU A 200 6.71 10.39 21.74
CA GLU A 200 8.07 9.83 21.85
C GLU A 200 8.75 9.69 20.49
N GLY A 201 8.05 9.18 19.47
CA GLY A 201 8.57 9.12 18.09
C GLY A 201 8.94 10.51 17.57
N LYS A 202 8.08 11.52 17.79
CA LYS A 202 8.38 12.92 17.43
C LYS A 202 9.62 13.47 18.14
N ARG A 203 9.84 13.12 19.42
CA ARG A 203 11.04 13.55 20.16
C ARG A 203 12.31 12.95 19.54
N ARG A 204 12.29 11.66 19.20
CA ARG A 204 13.42 10.97 18.55
C ARG A 204 13.76 11.57 17.19
N GLU A 205 12.75 11.84 16.36
CA GLU A 205 12.93 12.48 15.05
C GLU A 205 13.56 13.88 15.18
N ARG A 206 13.09 14.69 16.13
CA ARG A 206 13.65 16.03 16.38
C ARG A 206 15.10 15.97 16.88
N ALA A 207 15.44 14.97 17.68
CA ALA A 207 16.82 14.79 18.16
C ALA A 207 17.78 14.32 17.04
N ALA A 208 17.25 13.66 16.01
CA ALA A 208 18.02 13.21 14.85
C ALA A 208 18.12 14.26 13.72
N ALA A 209 17.25 15.28 13.72
CA ALA A 209 17.24 16.35 12.72
C ALA A 209 18.38 17.37 12.95
N ASP A 210 18.92 17.92 11.86
CA ASP A 210 19.93 18.99 11.89
C ASP A 210 19.35 20.25 12.56
N PRO A 211 19.99 20.81 13.61
CA PRO A 211 19.51 22.01 14.31
C PRO A 211 19.36 23.26 13.42
N ALA A 212 19.83 23.24 12.17
CA ALA A 212 19.64 24.33 11.21
C ALA A 212 18.24 24.40 10.55
N GLN A 213 17.38 23.38 10.70
CA GLN A 213 16.00 23.41 10.19
C GLN A 213 14.99 23.65 11.33
N PRO A 214 14.22 24.76 11.30
CA PRO A 214 13.17 24.97 12.29
C PRO A 214 12.05 23.93 12.09
N PRO A 215 11.49 23.38 13.18
CA PRO A 215 10.36 22.46 13.07
C PRO A 215 9.17 23.18 12.44
N ALA A 216 8.54 22.56 11.43
CA ALA A 216 7.24 23.01 10.94
C ALA A 216 6.27 23.06 12.13
N GLU A 217 5.80 24.27 12.44
CA GLU A 217 4.90 24.54 13.55
C GLU A 217 3.58 23.78 13.29
N GLN A 218 3.20 22.94 14.24
CA GLN A 218 2.21 21.89 14.04
C GLN A 218 0.80 22.44 14.27
N ALA A 219 0.03 22.62 13.20
CA ALA A 219 -1.42 22.63 13.30
C ALA A 219 -1.90 21.17 13.39
N THR A 220 -1.85 20.58 14.58
CA THR A 220 -2.71 19.43 14.88
C THR A 220 -4.07 19.99 15.28
N PRO A 221 -5.14 19.84 14.49
CA PRO A 221 -6.47 19.97 15.07
C PRO A 221 -6.57 18.87 16.13
N ALA A 222 -6.95 19.26 17.35
CA ALA A 222 -7.31 18.30 18.37
C ALA A 222 -8.40 17.40 17.77
N VAL A 223 -8.15 16.10 17.68
CA VAL A 223 -9.18 15.12 17.37
C VAL A 223 -10.12 15.09 18.58
N GLU A 224 -11.11 15.98 18.59
CA GLU A 224 -12.22 15.89 19.52
C GLU A 224 -13.10 14.72 19.06
N GLN A 225 -13.07 13.63 19.82
CA GLN A 225 -13.83 12.42 19.50
C GLN A 225 -15.34 12.72 19.55
N PRO A 226 -16.16 12.19 18.62
CA PRO A 226 -17.60 12.21 18.77
C PRO A 226 -18.00 11.33 19.97
N ALA A 227 -18.82 11.90 20.85
CA ALA A 227 -19.28 11.25 22.07
C ALA A 227 -20.04 9.94 21.76
N ASP A 228 -19.59 8.87 22.40
CA ASP A 228 -20.22 7.55 22.44
C ASP A 228 -21.71 7.68 22.83
N SER A 229 -22.60 7.38 21.89
CA SER A 229 -24.04 7.26 22.11
C SER A 229 -24.52 5.90 21.65
N ALA A 230 -24.10 4.85 22.35
CA ALA A 230 -24.76 3.55 22.32
C ALA A 230 -25.03 3.04 23.75
N LYS A 231 -26.02 3.63 24.41
CA LYS A 231 -26.60 3.05 25.64
C LYS A 231 -27.74 2.11 25.23
N ALA A 232 -27.43 0.83 25.05
CA ALA A 232 -28.44 -0.23 25.04
C ALA A 232 -28.91 -0.51 26.48
N PRO A 233 -30.21 -0.63 26.77
CA PRO A 233 -30.66 -1.12 28.06
C PRO A 233 -30.66 -2.66 28.08
N GLU A 234 -29.91 -3.21 29.02
CA GLU A 234 -29.89 -4.61 29.40
C GLU A 234 -30.97 -4.86 30.48
N GLY A 235 -31.69 -5.99 30.35
CA GLY A 235 -32.34 -6.66 31.49
C GLY A 235 -33.86 -6.55 31.60
N ALA A 236 -34.57 -7.62 31.23
CA ALA A 236 -35.14 -8.57 32.19
C ALA A 236 -36.11 -9.52 31.47
N ALA A 237 -35.75 -10.80 31.43
CA ALA A 237 -36.68 -11.89 31.17
C ALA A 237 -37.23 -12.42 32.50
N GLU A 238 -38.43 -13.01 32.39
CA GLU A 238 -39.06 -14.07 33.20
C GLU A 238 -40.32 -13.69 33.99
N GLU A 239 -41.40 -14.40 33.57
CA GLU A 239 -42.42 -15.10 34.38
C GLU A 239 -43.26 -14.28 35.39
N SER A 240 -44.51 -14.60 35.74
CA SER A 240 -45.54 -15.57 35.35
C SER A 240 -46.73 -15.26 36.29
N THR A 241 -47.95 -15.60 35.87
CA THR A 241 -49.14 -15.88 36.70
C THR A 241 -49.84 -14.76 37.52
N ALA A 242 -51.10 -14.54 37.10
CA ALA A 242 -52.35 -14.70 37.87
C ALA A 242 -52.86 -13.61 38.85
N SER A 243 -54.07 -13.14 38.50
CA SER A 243 -55.29 -13.10 39.32
C SER A 243 -55.54 -11.99 40.35
N SER A 244 -56.81 -11.52 40.34
CA SER A 244 -57.57 -10.72 41.35
C SER A 244 -57.09 -9.29 41.60
N GLY A 245 -57.91 -8.24 41.75
CA GLY A 245 -59.33 -8.09 42.09
C GLY A 245 -59.45 -6.93 43.11
N ASP A 246 -60.46 -6.05 42.93
CA ASP A 246 -60.92 -4.93 43.80
C ASP A 246 -59.95 -3.71 43.93
N GLU A 247 -60.37 -2.44 43.91
CA GLU A 247 -61.63 -1.72 44.20
C GLU A 247 -61.97 -0.65 43.13
#